data_AF-A0A2N4SKT7-F1
#
_entry.id   AF-A0A2N4SKT7-F1
#
_cell.length_a   1.000
_cell.length_b   1.000
_cell.length_c   1.000
_cell.angle_alpha   90.00
_cell.angle_beta   90.00
_cell.angle_gamma   90.00
#
_symmetry.space_group_name_H-M   'P 1'
#
loop_
_entity.id
_entity.type
_entity.pdbx_description
1 polymer ?
#
loop_
_entity_poly.entity_id
_entity_poly.type
_entity_poly.pdbx_seq_one_letter_code
_entity_poly.pdbx_strand_id
1 'polypeptide(L)'
;MSTPTYIGIEGARLALADIGIHLTYRQIKRAADPDPSGQRKLPFFVDPIDKRLKIDKNTLLDIYIRMQVNAENNAKISVATLRKGLEPRL
;
A
#
# COMPACT_ATOMS: atom_id res chain seq x y z
N MET A 1 2.96 14.99 -16.10
CA MET A 1 3.50 14.24 -14.95
C MET A 1 3.70 15.22 -13.81
N SER A 2 3.14 14.95 -12.63
CA SER A 2 3.40 15.78 -11.45
C SER A 2 4.80 15.52 -10.93
N THR A 3 5.44 16.53 -10.37
CA THR A 3 6.73 16.37 -9.68
C THR A 3 6.59 15.36 -8.54
N PRO A 4 7.56 14.44 -8.35
CA PRO A 4 7.52 13.48 -7.26
C PRO A 4 7.54 14.20 -5.91
N THR A 5 6.86 13.61 -4.92
CA THR A 5 6.83 14.14 -3.55
C THR A 5 7.39 13.09 -2.62
N TYR A 6 8.64 13.28 -2.19
CA TYR A 6 9.33 12.33 -1.33
C TYR A 6 9.00 12.58 0.14
N ILE A 7 8.56 11.52 0.82
CA ILE A 7 8.12 11.55 2.21
C ILE A 7 8.89 10.54 3.04
N GLY A 8 9.14 10.86 4.31
CA GLY A 8 9.73 9.93 5.28
C GLY A 8 8.71 8.95 5.86
N ILE A 9 9.15 8.16 6.85
CA ILE A 9 8.31 7.15 7.54
C ILE A 9 7.00 7.75 8.07
N GLU A 10 7.07 8.90 8.76
CA GLU A 10 5.88 9.55 9.32
C GLU A 10 4.97 10.13 8.23
N GLY A 11 5.55 10.72 7.18
CA GLY A 11 4.76 11.19 6.04
C GLY A 11 4.04 10.05 5.32
N ALA A 12 4.69 8.90 5.16
CA ALA A 12 4.06 7.70 4.60
C ALA A 12 2.89 7.21 5.47
N ARG A 13 3.06 7.24 6.80
CA ARG A 13 1.99 6.90 7.75
C ARG A 13 0.77 7.81 7.58
N LEU A 14 0.99 9.12 7.47
CA LEU A 14 -0.08 10.10 7.28
C LEU A 14 -0.74 9.96 5.90
N ALA A 15 0.04 9.80 4.84
CA ALA A 15 -0.48 9.62 3.48
C ALA A 15 -1.38 8.37 3.36
N LEU A 16 -1.05 7.29 4.06
CA LEU A 16 -1.91 6.10 4.13
C LEU A 16 -3.15 6.32 4.99
N ALA A 17 -3.03 7.07 6.08
CA ALA A 17 -4.18 7.42 6.91
C ALA A 17 -5.21 8.26 6.15
N ASP A 18 -4.78 9.13 5.21
CA ASP A 18 -5.65 9.91 4.35
C ASP A 18 -6.62 9.05 3.52
N ILE A 19 -6.24 7.79 3.22
CA ILE A 19 -7.07 6.82 2.48
C ILE A 19 -7.65 5.73 3.39
N GLY A 20 -7.70 5.97 4.71
CA GLY A 20 -8.28 5.06 5.70
C GLY A 20 -7.38 3.90 6.14
N ILE A 21 -6.09 3.92 5.77
CA ILE A 21 -5.13 2.88 6.14
C ILE A 21 -4.33 3.35 7.37
N HIS A 22 -4.77 2.92 8.54
CA HIS A 22 -4.18 3.34 9.81
C HIS A 22 -3.10 2.34 10.27
N LEU A 23 -1.84 2.72 10.06
CA LEU A 23 -0.69 1.96 10.52
C LEU A 23 0.07 2.72 11.62
N THR A 24 0.69 1.97 12.51
CA THR A 24 1.62 2.51 13.51
C THR A 24 2.95 2.88 12.85
N TYR A 25 3.67 3.83 13.44
CA TYR A 25 5.04 4.17 13.03
C TYR A 25 5.95 2.93 12.95
N ARG A 26 5.84 2.01 13.93
CA ARG A 26 6.63 0.77 13.97
C ARG A 26 6.32 -0.14 12.76
N GLN A 27 5.08 -0.22 12.31
CA GLN A 27 4.71 -1.01 11.13
C GLN A 27 5.32 -0.44 9.86
N ILE A 28 5.25 0.89 9.66
CA ILE A 28 5.87 1.54 8.50
C ILE A 28 7.40 1.36 8.55
N LYS A 29 8.02 1.58 9.72
CA LYS A 29 9.46 1.39 9.89
C LYS A 29 9.90 -0.03 9.53
N ARG A 30 9.18 -1.06 10.00
CA ARG A 30 9.48 -2.47 9.64
C ARG A 30 9.33 -2.76 8.14
N ALA A 31 8.52 -2.00 7.41
CA ALA A 31 8.39 -2.14 5.97
C ALA A 31 9.50 -1.39 5.19
N ALA A 32 10.06 -0.34 5.81
CA ALA A 32 11.17 0.46 5.29
C ALA A 32 12.56 -0.14 5.60
N ASP A 33 12.67 -0.86 6.72
CA ASP A 33 13.90 -1.56 7.10
C ASP A 33 14.14 -2.76 6.16
N PRO A 34 15.39 -3.03 5.76
CA PRO A 34 15.73 -4.22 4.99
C PRO A 34 15.52 -5.49 5.83
N ASP A 35 15.11 -6.55 5.16
CA ASP A 35 15.01 -7.90 5.69
C ASP A 35 16.40 -8.58 5.72
N PRO A 36 16.52 -9.83 6.22
CA PRO A 36 17.79 -10.54 6.25
C PRO A 36 18.46 -10.75 4.87
N SER A 37 17.70 -10.66 3.78
CA SER A 37 18.20 -10.73 2.40
C SER A 37 18.53 -9.35 1.82
N GLY A 38 18.45 -8.28 2.63
CA GLY A 38 18.71 -6.91 2.23
C GLY A 38 17.56 -6.23 1.48
N GLN A 39 16.41 -6.90 1.33
CA GLN A 39 15.27 -6.40 0.58
C GLN A 39 14.30 -5.64 1.49
N ARG A 40 13.65 -4.60 0.97
CA ARG A 40 12.63 -3.84 1.70
C ARG A 40 11.26 -4.22 1.19
N LYS A 41 10.26 -4.21 2.07
CA LYS A 41 8.86 -4.46 1.68
C LYS A 41 8.27 -3.29 0.91
N LEU A 42 8.61 -2.07 1.34
CA LEU A 42 8.27 -0.85 0.63
C LEU A 42 9.54 -0.25 0.02
N PRO A 43 9.45 0.40 -1.16
CA PRO A 43 10.60 0.91 -1.91
C PRO A 43 11.16 2.21 -1.32
N PHE A 44 11.48 2.18 -0.02
CA PHE A 44 12.22 3.27 0.61
C PHE A 44 13.66 3.28 0.10
N PHE A 45 14.15 4.46 -0.20
CA PHE A 45 15.54 4.73 -0.55
C PHE A 45 16.19 5.64 0.50
N VAL A 46 17.52 5.61 0.56
CA VAL A 46 18.29 6.53 1.40
C VAL A 46 18.48 7.82 0.61
N ASP A 47 17.97 8.93 1.13
CA ASP A 47 18.15 10.24 0.53
C ASP A 47 19.63 10.63 0.50
N PRO A 48 20.16 11.12 -0.64
CA PRO A 48 21.58 11.40 -0.77
C PRO A 48 22.05 12.61 0.06
N ILE A 49 21.15 13.54 0.39
CA ILE A 49 21.43 14.79 1.12
C ILE A 49 21.40 14.53 2.62
N ASP A 50 20.28 14.04 3.15
CA ASP A 50 20.07 13.94 4.61
C ASP A 50 20.26 12.52 5.18
N LYS A 51 20.53 11.52 4.30
CA LYS A 51 20.72 10.11 4.63
C LYS A 51 19.53 9.46 5.36
N ARG A 52 18.33 10.05 5.28
CA ARG A 52 17.10 9.47 5.84
C ARG A 52 16.36 8.64 4.81
N LEU A 53 15.55 7.69 5.29
CA LEU A 53 14.70 6.88 4.43
C LEU A 53 13.54 7.72 3.88
N LYS A 54 13.38 7.72 2.56
CA LYS A 54 12.28 8.38 1.85
C LYS A 54 11.63 7.43 0.84
N ILE A 55 10.38 7.71 0.51
CA ILE A 55 9.61 7.04 -0.54
C ILE A 55 8.84 8.09 -1.31
N ASP A 56 8.60 7.90 -2.60
CA ASP A 56 7.68 8.75 -3.35
C ASP A 56 6.22 8.48 -2.92
N LYS A 57 5.48 9.54 -2.57
CA LYS A 57 4.09 9.46 -2.10
C LYS A 57 3.19 8.76 -3.11
N ASN A 58 3.31 9.09 -4.40
CA ASN A 58 2.43 8.53 -5.42
C ASN A 58 2.71 7.04 -5.62
N THR A 59 3.99 6.66 -5.66
CA THR A 59 4.41 5.25 -5.68
C THR A 59 3.82 4.45 -4.52
N LEU A 60 3.80 5.02 -3.30
CA LEU A 60 3.21 4.36 -2.12
C LEU A 60 1.70 4.11 -2.32
N LEU A 61 0.95 5.10 -2.80
CA LEU A 61 -0.49 4.97 -3.03
C LEU A 61 -0.80 4.00 -4.18
N ASP A 62 -0.02 4.05 -5.26
CA ASP A 62 -0.17 3.18 -6.43
C ASP A 62 0.00 1.70 -6.06
N ILE A 63 0.90 1.37 -5.13
CA ILE A 63 1.05 0.01 -4.63
C ILE A 63 -0.27 -0.50 -4.05
N TYR A 64 -0.94 0.31 -3.21
CA TYR A 64 -2.21 -0.07 -2.60
C TYR A 64 -3.33 -0.20 -3.63
N ILE A 65 -3.42 0.74 -4.59
CA ILE A 65 -4.41 0.69 -5.67
C ILE A 65 -4.24 -0.60 -6.49
N ARG A 66 -3.00 -0.96 -6.86
CA ARG A 66 -2.73 -2.20 -7.61
C ARG A 66 -3.08 -3.45 -6.80
N MET A 67 -2.79 -3.45 -5.50
CA MET A 67 -3.18 -4.57 -4.63
C MET A 67 -4.70 -4.72 -4.53
N GLN A 68 -5.45 -3.62 -4.46
CA GLN A 68 -6.92 -3.63 -4.49
C GLN A 68 -7.42 -4.20 -5.83
N VAL A 69 -6.96 -3.67 -6.96
CA VAL A 69 -7.36 -4.14 -8.30
C VAL A 69 -7.08 -5.63 -8.46
N ASN A 70 -5.92 -6.10 -8.00
CA ASN A 70 -5.59 -7.52 -8.00
C ASN A 70 -6.55 -8.35 -7.14
N ALA A 71 -6.94 -7.86 -5.96
CA ALA A 71 -7.91 -8.54 -5.10
C ALA A 71 -9.30 -8.61 -5.76
N GLU A 72 -9.76 -7.51 -6.37
CA GLU A 72 -11.02 -7.44 -7.11
C GLU A 72 -11.06 -8.42 -8.29
N ASN A 73 -10.00 -8.46 -9.09
CA ASN A 73 -9.90 -9.36 -10.24
C ASN A 73 -9.87 -10.85 -9.85
N ASN A 74 -9.40 -11.16 -8.64
CA ASN A 74 -9.35 -12.53 -8.12
C ASN A 74 -10.57 -12.89 -7.26
N ALA A 75 -11.52 -11.98 -7.06
CA ALA A 75 -12.73 -12.26 -6.31
C ALA A 75 -13.62 -13.24 -7.08
N LYS A 76 -14.04 -14.33 -6.43
CA LYS A 76 -14.98 -15.32 -7.01
C LYS A 76 -16.44 -14.81 -7.06
N ILE A 77 -16.66 -13.58 -6.63
CA ILE A 77 -17.99 -12.96 -6.53
C ILE A 77 -18.31 -12.36 -7.89
N SER A 78 -19.31 -12.94 -8.57
CA SER A 78 -19.93 -12.35 -9.74
C SER A 78 -21.37 -11.94 -9.40
N VAL A 79 -21.96 -11.04 -10.20
CA VAL A 79 -23.39 -10.70 -10.08
C VAL A 79 -24.27 -11.95 -10.16
N ALA A 80 -23.88 -12.93 -10.98
CA ALA A 80 -24.56 -14.23 -11.05
C ALA A 80 -24.41 -15.04 -9.75
N THR A 81 -23.22 -15.05 -9.13
CA THR A 81 -22.97 -15.74 -7.86
C THR A 81 -23.78 -15.11 -6.72
N LEU A 82 -23.87 -13.78 -6.68
CA LEU A 82 -24.66 -13.04 -5.68
C LEU A 82 -26.16 -13.31 -5.83
N ARG A 83 -26.68 -13.30 -7.06
CA ARG A 83 -28.09 -13.63 -7.35
C ARG A 83 -28.44 -15.05 -6.93
N LYS A 84 -27.58 -16.03 -7.22
CA LYS A 84 -27.81 -17.45 -6.89
C LYS A 84 -27.86 -17.73 -5.38
N GLY A 85 -27.26 -16.87 -4.55
CA GLY A 85 -27.33 -16.95 -3.09
C GLY A 85 -28.58 -16.32 -2.47
N LEU A 86 -29.31 -15.49 -3.24
CA LEU A 86 -30.52 -14.79 -2.80
C LEU A 86 -31.82 -15.51 -3.21
N GLU A 87 -31.74 -16.47 -4.14
CA GLU A 87 -32.88 -17.31 -4.52
C GLU A 87 -33.16 -18.32 -3.38
N PRO A 88 -34.41 -18.41 -2.87
CA PRO A 88 -34.76 -19.41 -1.87
C PRO A 88 -34.56 -20.82 -2.44
N ARG A 89 -33.91 -21.69 -1.67
CA ARG A 89 -33.75 -23.09 -2.03
C ARG A 89 -35.12 -23.78 -1.96
N LEU A 90 -35.67 -24.11 -3.13
CA LEU A 90 -36.83 -25.00 -3.28
C LEU A 90 -36.47 -26.43 -2.87
#